data_AF-A0A948SAJ1-F1
#
_entry.id   AF-A0A948SAJ1-F1
#
_cell.length_a   1.000
_cell.length_b   1.000
_cell.length_c   1.000
_cell.angle_alpha   90.00
_cell.angle_beta   90.00
_cell.angle_gamma   90.00
#
_symmetry.space_group_name_H-M   'P 1'
#
loop_
_entity.id
_entity.type
_entity.pdbx_description
1 polymer ?
#
loop_
_entity_poly.entity_id
_entity_poly.type
_entity_poly.pdbx_seq_one_letter_code
_entity_poly.pdbx_strand_id
1 'polypeptide(L)'
;MKTKTLRKSKANGKQDETHQWPFIRWIESRQRWMVDARTATGGERKFYATKDEAEGAAIIARTKRQNEGASAFDHEELSRYGWTIQRAIKFALDHLKRQSASVAVTDAVKSLLESKRAAGRDENYCTRLSINLGKLTEAFPDKTIASIGTLDLGAFLTKLPLAPGTKNTVRSDCATLWS
;
A
#
# COMPACT_ATOMS: atom_id res chain seq x y z
N MET A 1 16.56 8.88 -76.33
CA MET A 1 16.20 8.07 -75.15
C MET A 1 16.93 8.63 -73.93
N LYS A 2 16.21 9.23 -72.97
CA LYS A 2 16.78 9.66 -71.68
C LYS A 2 15.87 9.11 -70.58
N THR A 3 16.44 8.21 -69.78
CA THR A 3 15.80 7.49 -68.69
C THR A 3 15.39 8.46 -67.57
N LYS A 4 14.10 8.43 -67.23
CA LYS A 4 13.46 9.28 -66.23
C LYS A 4 13.71 8.67 -64.85
N THR A 5 14.63 9.25 -64.09
CA THR A 5 14.89 8.89 -62.70
C THR A 5 13.64 9.14 -61.85
N LEU A 6 13.00 8.08 -61.34
CA LEU A 6 11.91 8.17 -60.38
C LEU A 6 12.44 8.81 -59.08
N ARG A 7 12.07 10.07 -58.84
CA ARG A 7 12.19 10.70 -57.52
C ARG A 7 11.15 10.05 -56.60
N LYS A 8 11.62 9.30 -55.60
CA LYS A 8 10.80 8.87 -54.46
C LYS A 8 10.15 10.11 -53.83
N SER A 9 8.83 10.12 -53.82
CA SER A 9 8.00 11.15 -53.22
C SER A 9 8.33 11.29 -51.72
N LYS A 10 8.69 12.50 -51.29
CA LYS A 10 8.74 12.88 -49.87
C LYS A 10 7.34 12.70 -49.29
N ALA A 11 7.16 11.66 -48.47
CA ALA A 11 5.98 11.56 -47.62
C ALA A 11 6.10 12.65 -46.56
N ASN A 12 5.35 13.74 -46.75
CA ASN A 12 5.13 14.75 -45.73
C ASN A 12 4.61 14.04 -44.47
N GLY A 13 5.46 13.94 -43.45
CA GLY A 13 5.08 13.44 -42.13
C GLY A 13 4.10 14.41 -41.49
N LYS A 14 2.80 14.23 -41.76
CA LYS A 14 1.73 14.89 -41.03
C LYS A 14 1.87 14.47 -39.57
N GLN A 15 2.14 15.43 -38.69
CA GLN A 15 1.90 15.27 -37.26
C GLN A 15 0.40 14.97 -37.11
N ASP A 16 0.03 13.88 -36.44
CA ASP A 16 -1.36 13.70 -36.03
C ASP A 16 -1.65 14.73 -34.94
N GLU A 17 -2.23 15.87 -35.33
CA GLU A 17 -2.67 17.00 -34.48
C GLU A 17 -3.83 16.63 -33.53
N THR A 18 -4.24 15.35 -33.52
CA THR A 18 -5.09 14.84 -32.46
C THR A 18 -4.32 14.95 -31.15
N HIS A 19 -4.68 15.95 -30.33
CA HIS A 19 -4.27 16.12 -28.94
C HIS A 19 -4.74 14.97 -28.03
N GLN A 20 -4.94 13.78 -28.60
CA GLN A 20 -5.48 12.60 -27.97
C GLN A 20 -4.31 11.73 -27.51
N TRP A 21 -4.11 11.72 -26.20
CA TRP A 21 -3.14 10.84 -25.55
C TRP A 21 -3.38 9.36 -25.92
N PRO A 22 -2.32 8.54 -26.08
CA PRO A 22 -0.90 8.92 -26.13
C PRO A 22 -0.51 9.54 -27.48
N PHE A 23 0.48 10.43 -27.47
CA PHE A 23 0.89 11.18 -28.65
C PHE A 23 1.74 10.32 -29.60
N ILE A 24 1.40 10.31 -30.87
CA ILE A 24 2.14 9.58 -31.91
C ILE A 24 2.82 10.59 -32.82
N ARG A 25 4.13 10.44 -33.04
CA ARG A 25 4.87 11.30 -33.98
C ARG A 25 6.00 10.57 -34.68
N TRP A 26 6.26 10.95 -35.91
CA TRP A 26 7.46 10.51 -36.62
C TRP A 26 8.69 11.28 -36.12
N ILE A 27 9.79 10.57 -35.87
CA ILE A 27 11.07 11.16 -35.49
C ILE A 27 12.08 10.95 -36.61
N GLU A 28 12.37 12.02 -37.36
CA GLU A 28 13.28 11.97 -38.51
C GLU A 28 14.69 11.52 -38.13
N SER A 29 15.20 11.96 -36.98
CA SER A 29 16.56 11.62 -36.51
C SER A 29 16.75 10.13 -36.20
N ARG A 30 15.66 9.40 -35.93
CA ARG A 30 15.68 7.97 -35.60
C ARG A 30 15.02 7.10 -36.66
N GLN A 31 14.40 7.71 -37.68
CA GLN A 31 13.59 7.05 -38.71
C GLN A 31 12.58 6.06 -38.09
N ARG A 32 11.90 6.49 -37.02
CA ARG A 32 10.97 5.66 -36.23
C ARG A 32 9.75 6.46 -35.79
N TRP A 33 8.63 5.77 -35.62
CA TRP A 33 7.42 6.29 -34.98
C TRP A 33 7.58 6.26 -33.47
N MET A 34 7.31 7.37 -32.80
CA MET A 34 7.40 7.50 -31.35
C MET A 34 5.99 7.59 -30.76
N VAL A 35 5.73 6.77 -29.75
CA VAL A 35 4.52 6.86 -28.91
C VAL A 35 4.94 7.43 -27.55
N ASP A 36 4.41 8.60 -27.20
CA ASP A 36 4.57 9.21 -25.88
C ASP A 36 3.37 8.89 -25.00
N ALA A 37 3.55 7.90 -24.12
CA ALA A 37 2.54 7.51 -23.13
C ALA A 37 2.86 8.08 -21.74
N ARG A 38 3.67 9.15 -21.65
CA ARG A 38 3.94 9.81 -20.37
C ARG A 38 2.70 10.51 -19.82
N THR A 39 2.56 10.47 -18.50
CA THR A 39 1.54 11.15 -17.70
C THR A 39 2.19 11.79 -16.46
N ALA A 40 1.44 12.57 -15.69
CA ALA A 40 1.95 13.22 -14.47
C ALA A 40 2.48 12.23 -13.42
N THR A 41 2.01 10.99 -13.43
CA THR A 41 2.38 9.92 -12.48
C THR A 41 3.43 8.96 -13.03
N GLY A 42 3.91 9.17 -14.26
CA GLY A 42 4.91 8.32 -14.90
C GLY A 42 4.56 7.96 -16.34
N GLY A 43 5.41 7.13 -16.96
CA GLY A 43 5.18 6.54 -18.28
C GLY A 43 6.42 6.53 -19.16
N GLU A 44 6.32 5.80 -20.26
CA GLU A 44 7.46 5.54 -21.14
C GLU A 44 7.25 6.08 -22.56
N ARG A 45 8.37 6.35 -23.23
CA ARG A 45 8.40 6.65 -24.67
C ARG A 45 8.92 5.42 -25.39
N LYS A 46 8.14 4.91 -26.34
CA LYS A 46 8.52 3.75 -27.15
C LYS A 46 8.61 4.14 -28.62
N PHE A 47 9.54 3.47 -29.33
CA PHE A 47 9.82 3.73 -30.74
C PHE A 47 9.55 2.48 -31.56
N TYR A 48 8.77 2.63 -32.61
CA TYR A 48 8.30 1.57 -33.50
C TYR A 48 8.78 1.81 -34.91
N ALA A 49 8.91 0.74 -35.70
CA ALA A 49 9.41 0.83 -37.07
C ALA A 49 8.30 1.33 -38.02
N THR A 50 7.06 0.90 -37.78
CA THR A 50 5.91 1.22 -38.64
C THR A 50 4.87 2.09 -37.91
N LYS A 51 4.02 2.77 -38.68
CA LYS A 51 2.93 3.58 -38.12
C LYS A 51 1.89 2.69 -37.44
N ASP A 52 1.56 1.57 -38.07
CA ASP A 52 0.55 0.62 -37.59
C ASP A 52 0.93 0.01 -36.23
N GLU A 53 2.22 -0.31 -36.02
CA GLU A 53 2.71 -0.76 -34.72
C GLU A 53 2.56 0.33 -33.64
N ALA A 54 2.86 1.59 -33.99
CA ALA A 54 2.73 2.72 -33.08
C ALA A 54 1.25 3.00 -32.73
N GLU A 55 0.35 2.89 -33.71
CA GLU A 55 -1.09 3.03 -33.50
C GLU A 55 -1.65 1.90 -32.65
N GLY A 56 -1.24 0.64 -32.90
CA GLY A 56 -1.61 -0.50 -32.07
C GLY A 56 -1.14 -0.34 -30.61
N ALA A 57 0.10 0.10 -30.41
CA ALA A 57 0.63 0.41 -29.08
C ALA A 57 -0.14 1.57 -28.40
N ALA A 58 -0.54 2.58 -29.15
CA ALA A 58 -1.35 3.67 -28.65
C ALA A 58 -2.75 3.22 -28.22
N ILE A 59 -3.39 2.33 -28.99
CA ILE A 59 -4.68 1.72 -28.64
C ILE A 59 -4.54 0.92 -27.35
N ILE A 60 -3.51 0.07 -27.23
CA ILE A 60 -3.25 -0.70 -26.01
C ILE A 60 -3.07 0.24 -24.82
N ALA A 61 -2.31 1.32 -24.95
CA ALA A 61 -2.11 2.29 -23.89
C ALA A 61 -3.40 3.04 -23.50
N ARG A 62 -4.28 3.36 -24.47
CA ARG A 62 -5.60 3.94 -24.21
C ARG A 62 -6.50 2.96 -23.46
N THR A 63 -6.60 1.74 -23.94
CA THR A 63 -7.39 0.67 -23.30
C THR A 63 -6.87 0.39 -21.90
N LYS A 64 -5.54 0.36 -21.71
CA LYS A 64 -4.90 0.22 -20.40
C LYS A 64 -5.31 1.37 -19.47
N ARG A 65 -5.21 2.62 -19.91
CA ARG A 65 -5.64 3.78 -19.13
C ARG A 65 -7.14 3.79 -18.82
N GLN A 66 -7.98 3.35 -19.77
CA GLN A 66 -9.42 3.27 -19.60
C GLN A 66 -9.82 2.18 -18.61
N ASN A 67 -9.14 1.04 -18.65
CA ASN A 67 -9.39 -0.09 -17.75
C ASN A 67 -8.81 0.14 -16.35
N GLU A 68 -7.66 0.81 -16.25
CA GLU A 68 -6.92 0.93 -14.98
C GLU A 68 -7.23 2.23 -14.21
N GLY A 69 -7.86 3.23 -14.83
CA GLY A 69 -7.99 4.56 -14.23
C GLY A 69 -6.61 5.13 -13.84
N ALA A 70 -6.56 6.20 -13.05
CA ALA A 70 -5.31 6.91 -12.70
C ALA A 70 -4.27 6.09 -11.87
N SER A 71 -4.38 4.77 -11.76
CA SER A 71 -3.54 3.90 -10.91
C SER A 71 -2.57 2.97 -11.66
N ALA A 72 -2.34 3.20 -12.95
CA ALA A 72 -1.57 2.33 -13.88
C ALA A 72 -0.05 2.17 -13.65
N PHE A 73 0.46 2.41 -12.44
CA PHE A 73 1.83 2.06 -12.07
C PHE A 73 1.82 1.15 -10.88
N ASP A 74 1.35 -0.08 -11.07
CA ASP A 74 1.48 -1.15 -10.07
C ASP A 74 2.93 -1.22 -9.59
N HIS A 75 3.13 -0.92 -8.31
CA HIS A 75 4.41 -1.08 -7.66
C HIS A 75 4.80 -2.57 -7.69
N GLU A 76 6.00 -2.87 -8.18
CA GLU A 76 6.56 -4.23 -8.28
C GLU A 76 6.53 -5.00 -6.96
N GLU A 77 6.54 -4.29 -5.83
CA GLU A 77 6.45 -4.89 -4.50
C GLU A 77 5.03 -5.36 -4.15
N LEU A 78 3.99 -4.64 -4.61
CA LEU A 78 2.59 -5.01 -4.34
C LEU A 78 2.13 -6.16 -5.24
N SER A 79 2.65 -6.23 -6.46
CA SER A 79 2.34 -7.32 -7.40
C SER A 79 2.82 -8.68 -6.88
N ARG A 80 3.94 -8.73 -6.13
CA ARG A 80 4.43 -9.95 -5.45
C ARG A 80 3.42 -10.55 -4.48
N TYR A 81 2.57 -9.72 -3.88
CA TYR A 81 1.51 -10.17 -2.97
C TYR A 81 0.14 -10.28 -3.66
N GLY A 82 0.07 -10.10 -4.99
CA GLY A 82 -1.19 -10.07 -5.75
C GLY A 82 -2.08 -8.87 -5.41
N TRP A 83 -1.49 -7.78 -4.91
CA TRP A 83 -2.21 -6.59 -4.48
C TRP A 83 -2.09 -5.49 -5.52
N THR A 84 -3.21 -4.80 -5.77
CA THR A 84 -3.22 -3.55 -6.52
C THR A 84 -3.01 -2.37 -5.57
N ILE A 85 -2.57 -1.23 -6.10
CA ILE A 85 -2.41 0.00 -5.31
C ILE A 85 -3.74 0.40 -4.65
N GLN A 86 -4.86 0.31 -5.38
CA GLN A 86 -6.17 0.64 -4.82
C GLN A 86 -6.55 -0.26 -3.65
N ARG A 87 -6.23 -1.56 -3.75
CA ARG A 87 -6.44 -2.51 -2.66
C ARG A 87 -5.55 -2.21 -1.47
N ALA A 88 -4.29 -1.85 -1.70
CA ALA A 88 -3.35 -1.46 -0.64
C ALA A 88 -3.79 -0.17 0.07
N ILE A 89 -4.23 0.85 -0.68
CA ILE A 89 -4.76 2.09 -0.13
C ILE A 89 -6.01 1.82 0.70
N LYS A 90 -6.96 1.04 0.16
CA LYS A 90 -8.19 0.69 0.88
C LYS A 90 -7.86 -0.06 2.18
N PHE A 91 -6.96 -1.03 2.12
CA PHE A 91 -6.49 -1.76 3.29
C PHE A 91 -5.84 -0.83 4.33
N ALA A 92 -4.95 0.07 3.89
CA ALA A 92 -4.28 1.02 4.77
C ALA A 92 -5.27 1.98 5.43
N LEU A 93 -6.24 2.50 4.68
CA LEU A 93 -7.28 3.38 5.23
C LEU A 93 -8.18 2.63 6.22
N ASP A 94 -8.58 1.40 5.93
CA ASP A 94 -9.36 0.59 6.85
C ASP A 94 -8.56 0.23 8.12
N HIS A 95 -7.27 -0.05 7.97
CA HIS A 95 -6.36 -0.29 9.08
C HIS A 95 -6.21 0.95 9.97
N LEU A 96 -5.95 2.11 9.37
CA LEU A 96 -5.85 3.40 10.08
C LEU A 96 -7.16 3.78 10.75
N LYS A 97 -8.31 3.56 10.10
CA LYS A 97 -9.63 3.79 10.71
C LYS A 97 -9.83 2.91 11.94
N ARG A 98 -9.50 1.62 11.87
CA ARG A 98 -9.55 0.71 13.03
C ARG A 98 -8.61 1.16 14.14
N GLN A 99 -7.41 1.61 13.81
CA GLN A 99 -6.48 2.17 14.79
C GLN A 99 -7.00 3.47 15.42
N SER A 100 -7.63 4.35 14.65
CA SER A 100 -8.22 5.60 15.16
C SER A 100 -9.46 5.38 16.01
N ALA A 101 -10.23 4.30 15.73
CA ALA A 101 -11.35 3.87 16.55
C ALA A 101 -10.91 3.03 17.76
N SER A 102 -9.61 2.77 17.91
CA SER A 102 -9.11 1.97 19.02
C SER A 102 -9.07 2.77 20.30
N VAL A 103 -9.48 2.08 21.37
CA VAL A 103 -9.52 2.62 22.72
C VAL A 103 -8.08 2.73 23.28
N ALA A 104 -7.85 3.73 24.13
CA ALA A 104 -6.61 3.85 24.88
C ALA A 104 -6.38 2.59 25.73
N VAL A 105 -5.12 2.19 25.91
CA VAL A 105 -4.78 0.97 26.66
C VAL A 105 -5.33 1.05 28.10
N THR A 106 -5.29 2.23 28.71
CA THR A 106 -5.84 2.51 30.04
C THR A 106 -7.34 2.20 30.13
N ASP A 107 -8.13 2.70 29.18
CA ASP A 107 -9.59 2.53 29.18
C ASP A 107 -10.00 1.10 28.85
N ALA A 108 -9.24 0.43 27.99
CA ALA A 108 -9.48 -0.97 27.68
C ALA A 108 -9.12 -1.91 28.84
N VAL A 109 -8.06 -1.62 29.60
CA VAL A 109 -7.74 -2.35 30.83
C VAL A 109 -8.84 -2.20 31.87
N LYS A 110 -9.39 -0.99 32.06
CA LYS A 110 -10.55 -0.77 32.95
C LYS A 110 -11.76 -1.59 32.50
N SER A 111 -12.12 -1.51 31.21
CA SER A 111 -13.26 -2.24 30.64
C SER A 111 -13.10 -3.75 30.79
N LEU A 112 -11.88 -4.28 30.63
CA LEU A 112 -11.58 -5.69 30.84
C LEU A 112 -11.77 -6.10 32.30
N LEU A 113 -11.26 -5.31 33.24
CA LEU A 113 -11.40 -5.61 34.68
C LEU A 113 -12.86 -5.58 35.13
N GLU A 114 -13.65 -4.61 34.67
CA GLU A 114 -15.09 -4.53 34.93
C GLU A 114 -15.82 -5.77 34.38
N SER A 115 -15.50 -6.16 33.13
CA SER A 115 -16.05 -7.36 32.51
C SER A 115 -15.71 -8.64 33.29
N LYS A 116 -14.44 -8.81 33.74
CA LYS A 116 -14.04 -9.99 34.50
C LYS A 116 -14.66 -10.05 35.90
N ARG A 117 -14.82 -8.90 36.56
CA ARG A 117 -15.53 -8.81 37.85
C ARG A 117 -17.02 -9.14 37.70
N ALA A 118 -17.67 -8.59 36.67
CA ALA A 118 -19.07 -8.89 36.36
C ALA A 118 -19.30 -10.38 36.03
N ALA A 119 -18.30 -11.04 35.43
CA ALA A 119 -18.31 -12.47 35.16
C ALA A 119 -18.04 -13.36 36.41
N GLY A 120 -17.92 -12.78 37.61
CA GLY A 120 -17.72 -13.52 38.86
C GLY A 120 -16.35 -14.16 38.99
N ARG A 121 -15.31 -13.60 38.34
CA ARG A 121 -13.93 -14.07 38.53
C ARG A 121 -13.43 -13.74 39.95
N ASP A 122 -12.53 -14.60 40.44
CA ASP A 122 -11.89 -14.43 41.74
C ASP A 122 -11.22 -13.04 41.90
N GLU A 123 -11.35 -12.44 43.08
CA GLU A 123 -10.83 -11.09 43.34
C GLU A 123 -9.29 -11.07 43.30
N ASN A 124 -8.64 -12.17 43.73
CA ASN A 124 -7.19 -12.29 43.64
C ASN A 124 -6.72 -12.31 42.17
N TYR A 125 -7.50 -12.97 41.30
CA TYR A 125 -7.24 -12.96 39.86
C TYR A 125 -7.38 -11.56 39.28
N CYS A 126 -8.46 -10.84 39.62
CA CYS A 126 -8.68 -9.46 39.14
C CYS A 126 -7.59 -8.51 39.65
N THR A 127 -7.16 -8.67 40.90
CA THR A 127 -6.06 -7.88 41.49
C THR A 127 -4.74 -8.14 40.77
N ARG A 128 -4.38 -9.41 40.55
CA ARG A 128 -3.16 -9.76 39.80
C ARG A 128 -3.21 -9.23 38.37
N LEU A 129 -4.35 -9.39 37.71
CA LEU A 129 -4.57 -8.91 36.35
C LEU A 129 -4.40 -7.39 36.30
N SER A 130 -4.98 -6.65 37.25
CA SER A 130 -4.82 -5.20 37.36
C SER A 130 -3.36 -4.78 37.55
N ILE A 131 -2.60 -5.47 38.41
CA ILE A 131 -1.18 -5.16 38.64
C ILE A 131 -0.35 -5.39 37.37
N ASN A 132 -0.57 -6.50 36.68
CA ASN A 132 0.21 -6.85 35.49
C ASN A 132 -0.13 -5.96 34.29
N LEU A 133 -1.42 -5.65 34.10
CA LEU A 133 -1.86 -4.71 33.07
C LEU A 133 -1.50 -3.26 33.42
N GLY A 134 -1.38 -2.92 34.71
CA GLY A 134 -0.85 -1.63 35.17
C GLY A 134 0.56 -1.35 34.65
N LYS A 135 1.45 -2.36 34.70
CA LYS A 135 2.81 -2.27 34.12
C LYS A 135 2.79 -2.01 32.61
N LEU A 136 1.78 -2.55 31.91
CA LEU A 136 1.59 -2.32 30.48
C LEU A 136 1.13 -0.87 30.22
N THR A 137 0.18 -0.36 31.01
CA THR A 137 -0.27 1.03 30.89
C THR A 137 0.83 2.04 31.21
N GLU A 138 1.70 1.75 32.17
CA GLU A 138 2.86 2.58 32.50
C GLU A 138 3.90 2.59 31.37
N ALA A 139 4.11 1.46 30.71
CA ALA A 139 5.03 1.36 29.58
C ALA A 139 4.50 2.03 28.30
N PHE A 140 3.18 2.17 28.19
CA PHE A 140 2.50 2.66 26.98
C PHE A 140 1.35 3.61 27.31
N PRO A 141 1.62 4.80 27.90
CA PRO A 141 0.58 5.70 28.38
C PRO A 141 -0.27 6.30 27.24
N ASP A 142 0.36 6.67 26.13
CA ASP A 142 -0.30 7.37 25.01
C ASP A 142 -0.63 6.45 23.82
N LYS A 143 -0.40 5.14 23.96
CA LYS A 143 -0.68 4.19 22.88
C LYS A 143 -2.11 3.66 22.97
N THR A 144 -2.68 3.36 21.80
CA THR A 144 -3.93 2.60 21.67
C THR A 144 -3.64 1.11 21.56
N ILE A 145 -4.60 0.26 21.91
CA ILE A 145 -4.45 -1.21 21.84
C ILE A 145 -4.02 -1.70 20.44
N ALA A 146 -4.56 -1.11 19.38
CA ALA A 146 -4.23 -1.53 18.01
C ALA A 146 -2.86 -1.05 17.52
N SER A 147 -2.21 -0.14 18.24
CA SER A 147 -0.86 0.33 17.93
C SER A 147 0.23 -0.54 18.57
N ILE A 148 -0.13 -1.37 19.57
CA ILE A 148 0.81 -2.26 20.25
C ILE A 148 0.89 -3.57 19.47
N GLY A 149 2.06 -3.81 18.87
CA GLY A 149 2.35 -5.05 18.16
C GLY A 149 3.00 -6.12 19.05
N THR A 150 3.23 -7.29 18.45
CA THR A 150 3.96 -8.39 19.10
C THR A 150 5.42 -8.03 19.42
N LEU A 151 6.05 -7.21 18.57
CA LEU A 151 7.41 -6.71 18.76
C LEU A 151 7.49 -5.74 19.95
N ASP A 152 6.52 -4.82 20.08
CA ASP A 152 6.43 -3.91 21.23
C ASP A 152 6.25 -4.69 22.53
N LEU A 153 5.36 -5.69 22.55
CA LEU A 153 5.16 -6.57 23.70
C LEU A 153 6.41 -7.37 24.05
N GLY A 154 7.13 -7.88 23.05
CA GLY A 154 8.41 -8.56 23.26
C GLY A 154 9.44 -7.65 23.92
N ALA A 155 9.60 -6.43 23.39
CA ALA A 155 10.52 -5.43 23.94
C ALA A 155 10.13 -4.95 25.35
N PHE A 156 8.82 -4.88 25.64
CA PHE A 156 8.31 -4.60 26.99
C PHE A 156 8.69 -5.72 27.97
N LEU A 157 8.43 -6.97 27.60
CA LEU A 157 8.70 -8.13 28.47
C LEU A 157 10.21 -8.33 28.73
N THR A 158 11.08 -7.98 27.78
CA THR A 158 12.53 -8.08 27.99
C THR A 158 13.03 -7.04 28.99
N LYS A 159 12.50 -5.81 28.95
CA LYS A 159 12.86 -4.71 29.86
C LYS A 159 12.45 -4.94 31.31
N LEU A 160 11.42 -5.74 31.57
CA LEU A 160 10.99 -6.03 32.94
C LEU A 160 12.04 -6.87 33.68
N PRO A 161 12.48 -6.44 34.89
CA PRO A 161 13.42 -7.20 35.73
C PRO A 161 12.69 -8.32 36.49
N LEU A 162 12.05 -9.23 35.75
CA LEU A 162 11.24 -10.33 36.29
C LEU A 162 11.81 -11.69 35.89
N ALA A 163 11.55 -12.71 36.70
CA ALA A 163 11.89 -14.08 36.36
C ALA A 163 11.13 -14.55 35.10
N PRO A 164 11.69 -15.49 34.30
CA PRO A 164 11.06 -15.96 33.06
C PRO A 164 9.62 -16.48 33.25
N GLY A 165 9.36 -17.18 34.35
CA GLY A 165 8.01 -17.67 34.68
C GLY A 165 7.00 -16.52 34.85
N THR A 166 7.37 -15.50 35.61
CA THR A 166 6.54 -14.30 35.82
C THR A 166 6.33 -13.51 34.53
N LYS A 167 7.35 -13.41 33.67
CA LYS A 167 7.21 -12.79 32.34
C LYS A 167 6.17 -13.51 31.47
N ASN A 168 6.12 -14.84 31.54
CA ASN A 168 5.11 -15.60 30.81
C ASN A 168 3.69 -15.36 31.36
N THR A 169 3.54 -15.22 32.67
CA THR A 169 2.25 -14.82 33.28
C THR A 169 1.83 -13.44 32.81
N VAL A 170 2.73 -12.45 32.85
CA VAL A 170 2.44 -11.09 32.35
C VAL A 170 2.07 -11.13 30.86
N ARG A 171 2.78 -11.91 30.05
CA ARG A 171 2.45 -12.09 28.62
C ARG A 171 1.05 -12.66 28.43
N SER A 172 0.69 -13.69 29.20
CA SER A 172 -0.63 -14.31 29.16
C SER A 172 -1.73 -13.33 29.55
N ASP A 173 -1.52 -12.57 30.62
CA ASP A 173 -2.44 -11.53 31.08
C ASP A 173 -2.59 -10.41 30.04
N CYS A 174 -1.49 -9.94 29.45
CA CYS A 174 -1.54 -8.98 28.35
C CYS A 174 -2.33 -9.53 27.16
N ALA A 175 -2.13 -10.79 26.76
CA ALA A 175 -2.85 -11.39 25.64
C ALA A 175 -4.38 -11.40 25.85
N THR A 176 -4.87 -11.42 27.09
CA THR A 176 -6.31 -11.35 27.38
C THR A 176 -6.96 -10.01 26.99
N LEU A 177 -6.18 -8.94 26.76
CA LEU A 177 -6.70 -7.68 26.22
C LEU A 177 -7.13 -7.76 24.75
N TRP A 178 -6.58 -8.72 23.99
CA TRP A 178 -6.87 -8.92 22.57
C TRP A 178 -7.73 -10.16 22.30
N SER A 179 -8.21 -10.83 23.34
CA SER A 179 -9.08 -12.02 23.26
C SER A 179 -10.54 -11.65 23.46
#